data_AF-A0A5J4KVZ4-F1
#
_entry.id   AF-A0A5J4KVZ4-F1
#
_cell.length_a   1.000
_cell.length_b   1.000
_cell.length_c   1.000
_cell.angle_alpha   90.00
_cell.angle_beta   90.00
_cell.angle_gamma   90.00
#
_symmetry.space_group_name_H-M   'P 1'
#
loop_
_entity.id
_entity.type
_entity.pdbx_description
1 polymer ?
#
loop_
_entity_poly.entity_id
_entity_poly.type
_entity_poly.pdbx_seq_one_letter_code
_entity_poly.pdbx_strand_id
1 'polypeptide(L)'
;METLEPEIKQTPISELPAPHGIGMAVAFDWGLAVQTAFTPIYALFQPSNMLKIPGLSPVLGNILFFVVTWAVACGFAFFGEMIRSGRNWARTIQIVANILLSIVGIISLLNLYQSIRVGNFWPLVTEIILVIFSPLIVWRLTRSSTAQWFKHVTPAQARQRHGGMWVWFIMLWGLVGGILQTFAAMHK
;
A
#
# COMPACT_ATOMS: atom_id res chain seq x y z
N MET A 1 23.65 22.02 -41.83
CA MET A 1 23.60 20.78 -41.02
C MET A 1 22.33 20.85 -40.22
N GLU A 2 21.29 20.19 -40.73
CA GLU A 2 19.98 20.10 -40.08
C GLU A 2 20.09 19.03 -38.98
N THR A 3 20.00 19.46 -37.73
CA THR A 3 19.97 18.56 -36.57
C THR A 3 18.62 17.83 -36.56
N LEU A 4 18.62 16.58 -37.03
CA LEU A 4 17.51 15.65 -36.85
C LEU A 4 17.37 15.37 -35.35
N GLU A 5 16.46 16.07 -34.69
CA GLU A 5 15.98 15.67 -33.37
C GLU A 5 15.32 14.29 -33.51
N PRO A 6 15.70 13.29 -32.69
CA PRO A 6 15.05 11.99 -32.75
C PRO A 6 13.60 12.17 -32.31
N GLU A 7 12.68 12.01 -33.25
CA GLU A 7 11.25 11.92 -33.01
C GLU A 7 11.00 10.72 -32.10
N ILE A 8 10.92 10.96 -30.79
CA ILE A 8 10.52 9.95 -29.82
C ILE A 8 9.05 9.67 -30.15
N LYS A 9 8.80 8.65 -30.98
CA LYS A 9 7.46 8.10 -31.23
C LYS A 9 6.82 7.77 -29.89
N GLN A 10 5.99 8.68 -29.40
CA GLN A 10 5.14 8.43 -28.24
C GLN A 10 4.09 7.43 -28.67
N THR A 11 4.31 6.15 -28.36
CA THR A 11 3.32 5.11 -28.61
C THR A 11 2.03 5.52 -27.90
N PRO A 12 0.89 5.65 -28.60
CA PRO A 12 -0.36 6.04 -27.98
C PRO A 12 -0.78 4.99 -26.94
N ILE A 13 -1.40 5.43 -25.83
CA ILE A 13 -1.79 4.56 -24.70
C ILE A 13 -2.65 3.36 -25.17
N SER A 14 -3.40 3.52 -26.26
CA SER A 14 -4.26 2.49 -26.86
C SER A 14 -3.51 1.27 -27.38
N GLU A 15 -2.22 1.41 -27.71
CA GLU A 15 -1.39 0.32 -28.24
C GLU A 15 -0.65 -0.45 -27.13
N LEU A 16 -0.57 0.10 -25.91
CA LEU A 16 0.05 -0.61 -24.79
C LEU A 16 -0.95 -1.60 -24.17
N PRO A 17 -0.52 -2.84 -23.88
CA PRO A 17 -1.39 -3.81 -23.24
C PRO A 17 -1.85 -3.30 -21.88
N ALA A 18 -3.14 -3.50 -21.56
CA ALA A 18 -3.72 -3.03 -20.32
C ALA A 18 -2.99 -3.64 -19.11
N PRO A 19 -2.46 -2.80 -18.19
CA PRO A 19 -1.78 -3.31 -17.01
C PRO A 19 -2.80 -3.93 -16.05
N HIS A 20 -2.36 -4.95 -15.34
CA HIS A 20 -3.19 -5.63 -14.34
C HIS A 20 -2.61 -5.39 -12.93
N GLY A 21 -3.49 -5.30 -11.93
CA GLY A 21 -3.09 -5.25 -10.52
C GLY A 21 -2.66 -3.89 -9.99
N ILE A 22 -2.59 -2.84 -10.82
CA ILE A 22 -2.27 -1.48 -10.37
C ILE A 22 -3.25 -1.00 -9.29
N GLY A 23 -4.56 -1.16 -9.52
CA GLY A 23 -5.56 -0.75 -8.54
C GLY A 23 -5.38 -1.43 -7.18
N MET A 24 -5.09 -2.74 -7.17
CA MET A 24 -4.86 -3.48 -5.92
C MET A 24 -3.60 -3.02 -5.21
N ALA A 25 -2.51 -2.79 -5.95
CA ALA A 25 -1.26 -2.28 -5.39
C ALA A 25 -1.43 -0.88 -4.78
N VAL A 26 -2.13 0.03 -5.49
CA VAL A 26 -2.39 1.39 -4.99
C VAL A 26 -3.33 1.35 -3.78
N ALA A 27 -4.39 0.53 -3.82
CA ALA A 27 -5.30 0.35 -2.69
C ALA A 27 -4.57 -0.19 -1.45
N PHE A 28 -3.63 -1.12 -1.64
CA PHE A 28 -2.79 -1.66 -0.58
C PHE A 28 -1.92 -0.57 0.05
N ASP A 29 -1.19 0.21 -0.76
CA ASP A 29 -0.31 1.27 -0.26
C ASP A 29 -1.09 2.39 0.43
N TRP A 30 -2.21 2.81 -0.16
CA TRP A 30 -3.09 3.78 0.47
C TRP A 30 -3.79 3.21 1.70
N GLY A 31 -4.06 1.92 1.74
CA GLY A 31 -4.53 1.21 2.94
C GLY A 31 -3.51 1.25 4.06
N LEU A 32 -2.22 1.02 3.78
CA LEU A 32 -1.15 1.20 4.76
C LEU A 32 -1.04 2.65 5.21
N ALA A 33 -1.23 3.63 4.32
CA ALA A 33 -1.25 5.04 4.68
C ALA A 33 -2.40 5.34 5.66
N VAL A 34 -3.62 4.90 5.35
CA VAL A 34 -4.78 5.06 6.23
C VAL A 34 -4.57 4.33 7.56
N GLN A 35 -4.13 3.08 7.52
CA GLN A 35 -3.85 2.30 8.73
C GLN A 35 -2.88 3.07 9.64
N THR A 36 -1.76 3.52 9.08
CA THR A 36 -0.71 4.24 9.80
C THR A 36 -1.22 5.57 10.35
N ALA A 37 -1.97 6.33 9.56
CA ALA A 37 -2.53 7.62 9.99
C ALA A 37 -3.60 7.47 11.07
N PHE A 38 -4.35 6.37 11.04
CA PHE A 38 -5.45 6.09 11.96
C PHE A 38 -4.97 5.45 13.28
N THR A 39 -3.84 4.73 13.28
CA THR A 39 -3.21 4.14 14.47
C THR A 39 -3.13 5.10 15.67
N PRO A 40 -2.54 6.32 15.57
CA PRO A 40 -2.43 7.21 16.72
C PRO A 40 -3.80 7.71 17.21
N ILE A 41 -4.79 7.86 16.31
CA ILE A 41 -6.16 8.26 16.65
C ILE A 41 -6.83 7.14 17.43
N TYR A 42 -6.74 5.89 16.93
CA TYR A 42 -7.29 4.73 17.61
C TYR A 42 -6.65 4.50 18.98
N ALA A 43 -5.33 4.72 19.10
CA ALA A 43 -4.61 4.61 20.37
C ALA A 43 -5.14 5.56 21.47
N LEU A 44 -5.73 6.70 21.12
CA LEU A 44 -6.36 7.59 22.10
C LEU A 44 -7.52 6.93 22.85
N PHE A 45 -8.20 5.98 22.21
CA PHE A 45 -9.32 5.22 22.79
C PHE A 45 -8.85 3.97 23.54
N GLN A 46 -7.57 3.62 23.46
CA GLN A 46 -6.95 2.50 24.17
C GLN A 46 -5.65 2.93 24.87
N PRO A 47 -5.75 3.64 26.02
CA PRO A 47 -4.60 4.28 26.67
C PRO A 47 -3.48 3.31 27.08
N SER A 48 -3.81 2.03 27.26
CA SER A 48 -2.83 0.96 27.52
C SER A 48 -1.82 0.76 26.38
N ASN A 49 -2.17 1.18 25.16
CA ASN A 49 -1.35 1.06 23.96
C ASN A 49 -0.56 2.34 23.64
N MET A 50 -0.62 3.39 24.48
CA MET A 50 0.15 4.61 24.28
C MET A 50 1.65 4.37 24.48
N LEU A 51 2.45 4.92 23.57
CA LEU A 51 3.89 4.69 23.52
C LEU A 51 4.58 5.46 24.64
N LYS A 52 5.09 4.74 25.65
CA LYS A 52 5.86 5.33 26.75
C LYS A 52 7.33 5.43 26.34
N ILE A 53 7.80 6.63 26.01
CA ILE A 53 9.21 6.88 25.72
C ILE A 53 9.90 7.34 27.02
N PRO A 54 10.93 6.61 27.51
CA PRO A 54 11.68 7.03 28.69
C PRO A 54 12.29 8.43 28.51
N GLY A 55 12.11 9.30 29.50
CA GLY A 55 12.66 10.66 29.49
C GLY A 55 11.81 11.73 28.79
N LEU A 56 10.64 11.37 28.24
CA LEU A 56 9.69 12.33 27.66
C LEU A 56 8.42 12.41 28.52
N SER A 57 7.80 13.60 28.56
CA SER A 57 6.47 13.73 29.14
C SER A 57 5.46 12.95 28.29
N PRO A 58 4.40 12.36 28.87
CA PRO A 58 3.40 11.60 28.11
C PRO A 58 2.78 12.41 26.97
N VAL A 59 2.57 13.71 27.19
CA VAL A 59 2.04 14.64 26.17
C VAL A 59 3.00 14.77 24.99
N LEU A 60 4.29 15.00 25.25
CA LEU A 60 5.29 15.17 24.20
C LEU A 60 5.54 13.84 23.45
N GLY A 61 5.51 12.71 24.15
CA GLY A 61 5.59 11.38 23.55
C GLY A 61 4.43 11.11 22.59
N ASN A 62 3.20 11.47 22.97
CA ASN A 62 2.03 11.33 22.12
C ASN A 62 2.11 12.25 20.88
N ILE A 63 2.50 13.52 21.05
CA ILE A 63 2.68 14.45 19.92
C ILE A 63 3.71 13.88 18.93
N LEU A 64 4.85 13.39 19.43
CA LEU A 64 5.88 12.80 18.59
C LEU A 64 5.35 11.55 17.86
N PHE A 65 4.54 10.73 18.52
CA PHE A 65 3.92 9.56 17.91
C PHE A 65 3.00 9.94 16.73
N PHE A 66 2.16 10.97 16.89
CA PHE A 66 1.34 11.51 15.79
C PHE A 66 2.21 12.02 14.63
N VAL A 67 3.23 12.82 14.92
CA VAL A 67 4.11 13.39 13.89
C VAL A 67 4.81 12.29 13.09
N VAL A 68 5.39 11.30 13.77
CA VAL A 68 6.11 10.20 13.12
C VAL A 68 5.16 9.33 12.29
N THR A 69 4.03 8.91 12.86
CA THR A 69 3.06 8.05 12.15
C THR A 69 2.49 8.75 10.92
N TRP A 70 2.15 10.03 11.00
CA TRP A 70 1.65 10.78 9.85
C TRP A 70 2.72 11.02 8.77
N ALA A 71 3.97 11.26 9.17
CA ALA A 71 5.09 11.34 8.22
C ALA A 71 5.26 10.02 7.46
N VAL A 72 5.21 8.88 8.16
CA VAL A 72 5.27 7.55 7.54
C VAL A 72 4.05 7.29 6.64
N ALA A 73 2.85 7.67 7.06
CA ALA A 73 1.63 7.54 6.26
C ALA A 73 1.71 8.32 4.94
N CYS A 74 2.26 9.54 4.96
CA CYS A 74 2.55 10.30 3.74
C CYS A 74 3.51 9.55 2.80
N GLY A 75 4.50 8.83 3.35
CA GLY A 75 5.39 7.98 2.59
C GLY A 75 4.66 6.86 1.83
N PHE A 76 3.73 6.16 2.49
CA PHE A 76 2.91 5.14 1.84
C PHE A 76 1.96 5.73 0.79
N ALA A 77 1.32 6.87 1.08
CA ALA A 77 0.46 7.57 0.13
C ALA A 77 1.22 7.98 -1.13
N PHE A 78 2.43 8.52 -0.96
CA PHE A 78 3.33 8.87 -2.04
C PHE A 78 3.73 7.64 -2.86
N PHE A 79 4.06 6.52 -2.22
CA PHE A 79 4.44 5.31 -2.92
C PHE A 79 3.29 4.76 -3.79
N GLY A 80 2.06 4.77 -3.27
CA GLY A 80 0.86 4.44 -4.06
C GLY A 80 0.67 5.38 -5.26
N GLU A 81 0.95 6.68 -5.11
CA GLU A 81 0.95 7.64 -6.23
C GLU A 81 2.05 7.34 -7.26
N MET A 82 3.22 6.87 -6.83
CA MET A 82 4.30 6.46 -7.74
C MET A 82 3.92 5.21 -8.56
N ILE A 83 3.21 4.26 -7.96
CA ILE A 83 2.62 3.13 -8.69
C ILE A 83 1.54 3.61 -9.66
N ARG A 84 0.62 4.46 -9.21
CA ARG A 84 -0.48 5.00 -10.03
C ARG A 84 0.03 5.76 -11.26
N SER A 85 1.10 6.54 -11.07
CA SER A 85 1.78 7.30 -12.12
C SER A 85 2.76 6.47 -12.96
N GLY A 86 2.77 5.15 -12.82
CA GLY A 86 3.49 4.27 -13.74
C GLY A 86 5.01 4.28 -13.56
N ARG A 87 5.54 4.65 -12.38
CA ARG A 87 6.98 4.62 -12.14
C ARG A 87 7.49 3.18 -12.04
N ASN A 88 8.35 2.78 -12.97
CA ASN A 88 8.88 1.41 -13.04
C ASN A 88 9.62 0.96 -11.75
N TRP A 89 10.36 1.85 -11.10
CA TRP A 89 11.06 1.53 -9.84
C TRP A 89 10.07 1.19 -8.71
N ALA A 90 8.94 1.89 -8.65
CA ALA A 90 7.91 1.63 -7.66
C ALA A 90 7.33 0.22 -7.83
N ARG A 91 7.12 -0.22 -9.09
CA ARG A 91 6.70 -1.60 -9.38
C ARG A 91 7.64 -2.62 -8.76
N THR A 92 8.96 -2.44 -8.93
CA THR A 92 9.97 -3.37 -8.40
C THR A 92 9.93 -3.42 -6.88
N ILE A 93 9.91 -2.25 -6.22
CA ILE A 93 9.80 -2.19 -4.76
C ILE A 93 8.52 -2.85 -4.28
N GLN A 94 7.40 -2.62 -4.96
CA GLN A 94 6.11 -3.19 -4.57
C GLN A 94 6.09 -4.71 -4.68
N ILE A 95 6.72 -5.27 -5.71
CA ILE A 95 6.90 -6.72 -5.85
C ILE A 95 7.72 -7.27 -4.68
N VAL A 96 8.89 -6.68 -4.40
CA VAL A 96 9.78 -7.15 -3.33
C VAL A 96 9.09 -7.06 -1.97
N ALA A 97 8.48 -5.92 -1.66
CA ALA A 97 7.76 -5.71 -0.40
C ALA A 97 6.62 -6.73 -0.23
N ASN A 98 5.80 -6.96 -1.26
CA ASN A 98 4.69 -7.92 -1.15
C ASN A 98 5.17 -9.38 -1.09
N ILE A 99 6.31 -9.73 -1.68
CA ILE A 99 6.93 -11.06 -1.47
C ILE A 99 7.30 -11.22 0.01
N LEU A 100 7.98 -10.24 0.60
CA LEU A 100 8.38 -10.28 2.00
C LEU A 100 7.16 -10.36 2.94
N LEU A 101 6.14 -9.56 2.67
CA LEU A 101 4.88 -9.59 3.41
C LEU A 101 4.17 -10.95 3.31
N SER A 102 4.18 -11.56 2.12
CA SER A 102 3.61 -12.90 1.93
C SER A 102 4.35 -13.95 2.77
N ILE A 103 5.68 -13.87 2.83
CA ILE A 103 6.49 -14.76 3.66
C ILE A 103 6.16 -14.55 5.14
N VAL A 104 6.06 -13.30 5.59
CA VAL A 104 5.65 -12.98 6.97
C VAL A 104 4.27 -13.59 7.27
N GLY A 105 3.30 -13.43 6.36
CA GLY A 105 1.95 -14.00 6.51
C GLY A 105 1.96 -15.52 6.68
N ILE A 106 2.74 -16.22 5.85
CA ILE A 106 2.88 -17.68 5.95
C ILE A 106 3.43 -18.08 7.32
N ILE A 107 4.43 -17.34 7.83
CA ILE A 107 5.02 -17.60 9.15
C ILE A 107 4.01 -17.31 10.27
N SER A 108 3.17 -16.28 10.14
CA SER A 108 2.21 -15.88 11.16
C SER A 108 0.94 -16.74 11.22
N LEU A 109 0.71 -17.67 10.28
CA LEU A 109 -0.42 -18.60 10.31
C LEU A 109 -0.51 -19.41 11.62
N LEU A 110 0.62 -19.71 12.27
CA LEU A 110 0.63 -20.37 13.58
C LEU A 110 -0.01 -19.49 14.66
N ASN A 111 0.29 -18.19 14.66
CA ASN A 111 -0.29 -17.23 15.59
C ASN A 111 -1.79 -17.02 15.29
N LEU A 112 -2.18 -17.01 14.01
CA LEU A 112 -3.59 -16.98 13.61
C LEU A 112 -4.33 -18.19 14.18
N TYR A 113 -3.79 -19.39 14.02
CA TYR A 113 -4.41 -20.61 14.54
C TYR A 113 -4.60 -20.54 16.07
N GLN A 114 -3.58 -20.10 16.80
CA GLN A 114 -3.70 -19.92 18.25
C GLN A 114 -4.75 -18.87 18.63
N SER A 115 -4.81 -17.76 17.91
CA SER A 115 -5.78 -16.68 18.14
C SER A 115 -7.22 -17.15 17.91
N ILE A 116 -7.46 -17.90 16.82
CA ILE A 116 -8.79 -18.47 16.51
C ILE A 116 -9.23 -19.44 17.61
N ARG A 117 -8.32 -20.25 18.17
CA ARG A 117 -8.66 -21.19 19.26
C ARG A 117 -9.14 -20.51 20.53
N VAL A 118 -8.74 -19.27 20.79
CA VAL A 118 -9.22 -18.48 21.93
C VAL A 118 -10.37 -17.52 21.55
N GLY A 119 -10.94 -17.68 20.35
CA GLY A 119 -12.07 -16.89 19.86
C GLY A 119 -11.70 -15.52 19.28
N ASN A 120 -10.41 -15.22 19.09
CA ASN A 120 -9.97 -13.98 18.45
C ASN A 120 -9.79 -14.16 16.93
N PHE A 121 -10.72 -13.60 16.16
CA PHE A 121 -10.74 -13.67 14.70
C PHE A 121 -10.15 -12.44 14.01
N TRP A 122 -9.81 -11.38 14.74
CA TRP A 122 -9.26 -10.14 14.16
C TRP A 122 -7.99 -10.33 13.33
N PRO A 123 -7.03 -11.18 13.73
CA PRO A 123 -5.83 -11.45 12.93
C PRO A 123 -6.13 -12.03 11.53
N LEU A 124 -7.32 -12.58 11.30
CA LEU A 124 -7.72 -13.10 9.99
C LEU A 124 -7.70 -12.02 8.91
N VAL A 125 -8.04 -10.77 9.25
CA VAL A 125 -7.98 -9.64 8.30
C VAL A 125 -6.56 -9.44 7.79
N THR A 126 -5.60 -9.37 8.71
CA THR A 126 -4.18 -9.27 8.40
C THR A 126 -3.74 -10.43 7.51
N GLU A 127 -4.15 -11.65 7.83
CA GLU A 127 -3.68 -12.83 7.08
C GLU A 127 -4.31 -12.98 5.71
N ILE A 128 -5.54 -12.53 5.51
CA ILE A 128 -6.11 -12.40 4.17
C ILE A 128 -5.25 -11.45 3.34
N ILE A 129 -4.83 -10.32 3.92
CA ILE A 129 -3.97 -9.36 3.22
C ILE A 129 -2.62 -10.00 2.87
N LEU A 130 -1.94 -10.62 3.83
CA LEU A 130 -0.59 -11.14 3.63
C LEU A 130 -0.56 -12.41 2.76
N VAL A 131 -1.49 -13.35 2.96
CA VAL A 131 -1.46 -14.67 2.31
C VAL A 131 -2.27 -14.70 1.01
N ILE A 132 -3.19 -13.75 0.79
CA ILE A 132 -4.01 -13.69 -0.43
C ILE A 132 -3.69 -12.46 -1.26
N PHE A 133 -3.84 -11.24 -0.71
CA PHE A 133 -3.69 -10.04 -1.53
C PHE A 133 -2.25 -9.77 -1.93
N SER A 134 -1.27 -9.89 -1.01
CA SER A 134 0.13 -9.68 -1.35
C SER A 134 0.65 -10.60 -2.48
N PRO A 135 0.45 -11.94 -2.47
CA PRO A 135 0.90 -12.77 -3.58
C PRO A 135 0.11 -12.50 -4.88
N LEU A 136 -1.18 -12.14 -4.79
CA LEU A 136 -1.95 -11.73 -5.97
C LEU A 136 -1.42 -10.42 -6.60
N ILE A 137 -1.01 -9.45 -5.78
CA ILE A 137 -0.37 -8.22 -6.24
C ILE A 137 0.94 -8.56 -6.97
N VAL A 138 1.79 -9.38 -6.36
CA VAL A 138 3.04 -9.85 -6.98
C VAL A 138 2.77 -10.48 -8.33
N TRP A 139 1.87 -11.48 -8.38
CA TRP A 139 1.50 -12.17 -9.62
C TRP A 139 1.04 -11.22 -10.73
N ARG A 140 0.21 -10.22 -10.39
CA ARG A 140 -0.36 -9.30 -11.37
C ARG A 140 0.65 -8.27 -11.87
N LEU A 141 1.56 -7.83 -10.99
CA LEU A 141 2.62 -6.88 -11.34
C LEU A 141 3.77 -7.52 -12.11
N THR A 142 4.00 -8.83 -11.97
CA THR A 142 5.04 -9.57 -12.72
C THR A 142 4.59 -10.00 -14.12
N ARG A 143 3.29 -9.93 -14.45
CA ARG A 143 2.81 -10.25 -15.81
C ARG A 143 3.54 -9.41 -16.87
N SER A 144 3.90 -10.04 -17.98
CA SER A 144 4.60 -9.41 -19.10
C SER A 144 3.90 -8.15 -19.60
N SER A 145 2.56 -8.17 -19.70
CA SER A 145 1.74 -7.02 -20.08
C SER A 145 1.94 -5.82 -19.13
N THR A 146 1.93 -6.08 -17.82
CA THR A 146 2.10 -5.03 -16.80
C THR A 146 3.54 -4.53 -16.79
N ALA A 147 4.52 -5.43 -16.89
CA ALA A 147 5.93 -5.08 -16.93
C ALA A 147 6.27 -4.20 -18.15
N GLN A 148 5.74 -4.56 -19.33
CA GLN A 148 5.88 -3.77 -20.55
C GLN A 148 5.18 -2.41 -20.42
N TRP A 149 3.98 -2.36 -19.83
CA TRP A 149 3.29 -1.09 -19.61
C TRP A 149 4.12 -0.12 -18.75
N PHE A 150 4.64 -0.57 -17.60
CA PHE A 150 5.49 0.26 -16.72
C PHE A 150 6.80 0.71 -17.36
N LYS A 151 7.28 -0.01 -18.39
CA LYS A 151 8.51 0.34 -19.11
C LYS A 151 8.31 1.48 -20.11
N HIS A 152 7.11 1.61 -20.68
CA HIS A 152 6.86 2.53 -21.80
C HIS A 152 5.92 3.69 -21.45
N VAL A 153 5.08 3.55 -20.41
CA VAL A 153 4.13 4.60 -20.04
C VAL A 153 4.82 5.82 -19.43
N THR A 154 4.36 7.01 -19.80
CA THR A 154 4.79 8.25 -19.11
C THR A 154 3.89 8.56 -17.91
N PRO A 155 4.37 9.33 -16.92
CA PRO A 155 3.55 9.69 -15.76
C PRO A 155 2.26 10.44 -16.12
N ALA A 156 2.28 11.27 -17.15
CA ALA A 156 1.10 11.99 -17.62
C ALA A 156 0.04 11.01 -18.17
N GLN A 157 0.46 10.09 -19.03
CA GLN A 157 -0.39 9.04 -19.61
C GLN A 157 -0.98 8.13 -18.53
N ALA A 158 -0.16 7.71 -17.56
CA ALA A 158 -0.60 6.86 -16.46
C ALA A 158 -1.65 7.56 -15.59
N ARG A 159 -1.45 8.85 -15.27
CA ARG A 159 -2.42 9.64 -14.48
C ARG A 159 -3.71 9.89 -15.22
N GLN A 160 -3.65 10.11 -16.54
CA GLN A 160 -4.84 10.26 -17.38
C GLN A 160 -5.68 8.96 -17.36
N ARG A 161 -5.03 7.80 -17.47
CA ARG A 161 -5.69 6.49 -17.39
C ARG A 161 -6.28 6.22 -16.01
N HIS A 162 -5.54 6.53 -14.95
CA HIS A 162 -5.91 6.28 -13.56
C HIS A 162 -6.39 7.56 -12.86
N GLY A 163 -7.24 8.33 -13.54
CA GLY A 163 -7.84 9.57 -13.04
C GLY A 163 -9.34 9.43 -12.75
N GLY A 164 -9.97 10.54 -12.35
CA GLY A 164 -11.43 10.62 -12.16
C GLY A 164 -11.97 9.59 -11.16
N MET A 165 -13.06 8.92 -11.53
CA MET A 165 -13.78 7.98 -10.65
C MET A 165 -12.92 6.79 -10.19
N TRP A 166 -11.92 6.41 -10.99
CA TRP A 166 -11.02 5.32 -10.62
C TRP A 166 -10.28 5.62 -9.31
N VAL A 167 -9.78 6.86 -9.15
CA VAL A 167 -9.03 7.26 -7.94
C VAL A 167 -9.90 7.16 -6.69
N TRP A 168 -11.12 7.67 -6.78
CA TRP A 168 -12.07 7.64 -5.67
C TRP A 168 -12.45 6.20 -5.28
N PHE A 169 -12.65 5.32 -6.26
CA PHE A 169 -12.89 3.90 -5.99
C PHE A 169 -11.72 3.24 -5.25
N ILE A 170 -10.48 3.48 -5.70
CA ILE A 170 -9.29 2.94 -5.04
C ILE A 170 -9.08 3.54 -3.64
N MET A 171 -9.34 4.84 -3.49
CA MET A 171 -9.28 5.52 -2.19
C MET A 171 -10.28 4.93 -1.20
N LEU A 172 -11.52 4.67 -1.63
CA LEU A 172 -12.53 4.02 -0.80
C LEU A 172 -12.05 2.65 -0.29
N TRP A 173 -11.51 1.80 -1.17
CA TRP A 173 -10.99 0.50 -0.77
C TRP A 173 -9.75 0.59 0.13
N GLY A 174 -8.85 1.53 -0.14
CA GLY A 174 -7.74 1.83 0.76
C GLY A 174 -8.23 2.24 2.15
N LEU A 175 -9.26 3.08 2.21
CA LEU A 175 -9.83 3.56 3.47
C LEU A 175 -10.49 2.43 4.27
N VAL A 176 -11.33 1.62 3.62
CA VAL A 176 -11.95 0.43 4.25
C VAL A 176 -10.89 -0.56 4.73
N GLY A 177 -9.94 -0.92 3.86
CA GLY A 177 -8.89 -1.87 4.20
C GLY A 177 -7.98 -1.37 5.32
N GLY A 178 -7.55 -0.12 5.26
CA GLY A 178 -6.68 0.49 6.27
C GLY A 178 -7.34 0.56 7.65
N ILE A 179 -8.60 0.97 7.73
CA ILE A 179 -9.35 1.01 9.00
C ILE A 179 -9.51 -0.39 9.57
N LEU A 180 -9.97 -1.36 8.77
CA LEU A 180 -10.11 -2.76 9.21
C LEU A 180 -8.77 -3.32 9.71
N GLN A 181 -7.68 -2.99 9.03
CA GLN A 181 -6.36 -3.43 9.42
C GLN A 181 -5.85 -2.76 10.71
N THR A 182 -6.19 -1.49 10.97
CA THR A 182 -5.90 -0.85 12.26
C THR A 182 -6.60 -1.59 13.40
N PHE A 183 -7.89 -1.92 13.24
CA PHE A 183 -8.61 -2.73 14.22
C PHE A 183 -7.94 -4.10 14.40
N ALA A 184 -7.60 -4.79 13.31
CA ALA A 184 -6.96 -6.09 13.36
C ALA A 184 -5.61 -6.07 14.08
N ALA A 185 -4.81 -5.02 13.87
CA ALA A 185 -3.48 -4.87 14.47
C ALA A 185 -3.52 -4.45 15.95
N MET A 186 -4.55 -3.72 16.36
CA MET A 186 -4.65 -3.12 17.69
C MET A 186 -5.61 -3.87 18.62
N HIS A 187 -6.49 -4.71 18.10
CA HIS A 187 -7.36 -5.54 18.90
C HIS A 187 -6.65 -6.86 19.27
N LYS A 188 -5.96 -6.81 20.40
CA LYS A 188 -5.44 -8.00 21.08
C LYS A 188 -6.51 -8.61 21.97
#